data_AF-A8LW66-F1
#
_entry.id   AF-A8LW66-F1
#
_cell.length_a   1.000
_cell.length_b   1.000
_cell.length_c   1.000
_cell.angle_alpha   90.00
_cell.angle_beta   90.00
_cell.angle_gamma   90.00
#
_symmetry.space_group_name_H-M   'P 1'
#
loop_
_entity.id
_entity.type
_entity.pdbx_description
1 polymer ?
#
loop_
_entity_poly.entity_id
_entity_poly.type
_entity_poly.pdbx_seq_one_letter_code
_entity_poly.pdbx_strand_id
1 'polypeptide(L)' 'MPLKVRDVIKMIEAEKWMLVATRGSHRQYKHHSKPGRVTIPGKPSRDLPPGLESSS' A
#
# COMPACT_ATOMS: atom_id res chain seq x y z
N MET A 1 -1.57 8.69 -17.23
CA MET A 1 -1.73 7.22 -17.18
C MET A 1 -2.21 6.87 -15.77
N PRO A 2 -3.35 6.18 -15.58
CA PRO A 2 -3.90 5.94 -14.25
C PRO A 2 -2.96 5.06 -13.43
N LEU A 3 -2.54 5.55 -12.26
CA LEU A 3 -1.73 4.82 -11.28
C LEU A 3 -2.62 3.74 -10.65
N LYS A 4 -2.49 2.51 -11.13
CA LYS A 4 -3.26 1.37 -10.60
C LYS A 4 -2.64 0.92 -9.28
N VAL A 5 -3.46 0.33 -8.39
CA VAL A 5 -2.99 -0.26 -7.11
C VAL A 5 -1.80 -1.21 -7.32
N ARG A 6 -1.78 -1.94 -8.44
CA ARG A 6 -0.69 -2.85 -8.83
C ARG A 6 0.68 -2.15 -8.90
N ASP A 7 0.73 -0.91 -9.38
CA ASP A 7 1.98 -0.17 -9.58
C ASP A 7 2.49 0.36 -8.25
N VAL A 8 1.59 0.82 -7.37
CA VAL A 8 1.93 1.19 -6.00
C VAL A 8 2.47 0.00 -5.22
N ILE A 9 1.84 -1.18 -5.34
CA ILE A 9 2.34 -2.42 -4.70
C ILE A 9 3.76 -2.73 -5.18
N LYS A 10 4.03 -2.69 -6.49
CA LYS A 10 5.38 -2.92 -7.03
C LYS A 10 6.40 -1.91 -6.52
N MET A 11 6.03 -0.62 -6.43
CA MET A 11 6.93 0.41 -5.92
C MET A 11 7.28 0.17 -4.45
N ILE A 12 6.29 -0.16 -3.61
CA ILE A 12 6.57 -0.43 -2.19
C ILE A 12 7.31 -1.76 -2.00
N GLU A 13 7.05 -2.80 -2.79
CA GLU A 13 7.81 -4.06 -2.75
C GLU A 13 9.28 -3.82 -3.14
N ALA A 14 9.54 -2.98 -4.15
CA ALA A 14 10.89 -2.56 -4.52
C ALA A 14 11.57 -1.75 -3.41
N GLU A 15 10.81 -0.89 -2.72
CA GLU A 15 11.23 -0.21 -1.51
C GLU A 15 11.24 -1.12 -0.26
N LYS A 16 11.30 -2.45 -0.40
CA LYS A 16 11.44 -3.41 0.70
C LYS A 16 10.29 -3.34 1.74
N TRP A 17 9.12 -2.83 1.37
CA TRP A 17 7.94 -2.90 2.22
C TRP A 17 7.39 -4.32 2.24
N MET A 18 7.17 -4.85 3.44
CA MET A 18 6.67 -6.20 3.66
C MET A 18 5.23 -6.15 4.15
N LEU A 19 4.37 -6.99 3.56
CA LEU A 19 2.99 -7.15 4.04
C LEU A 19 3.01 -7.76 5.44
N VAL A 20 2.48 -7.05 6.43
CA VAL A 20 2.44 -7.51 7.83
C VAL A 20 1.06 -7.97 8.26
N ALA A 21 0.01 -7.41 7.69
CA ALA A 21 -1.35 -7.80 8.03
C ALA A 21 -2.29 -7.53 6.86
N THR A 22 -3.31 -8.37 6.71
CA THR A 22 -4.40 -8.14 5.77
C THR A 22 -5.72 -8.24 6.52
N ARG A 23 -6.56 -7.20 6.44
CA ARG A 23 -7.91 -7.20 7.01
C ARG A 23 -8.92 -6.89 5.92
N GLY A 24 -9.67 -7.92 5.50
CA GLY A 24 -10.64 -7.81 4.42
C GLY A 24 -9.97 -7.38 3.11
N SER A 25 -10.38 -6.22 2.59
CA SER A 25 -9.78 -5.63 1.38
C SER A 25 -8.59 -4.70 1.67
N HIS A 26 -8.15 -4.57 2.92
CA HIS A 26 -7.03 -3.70 3.31
C HIS A 26 -5.77 -4.52 3.55
N ARG A 27 -4.64 -4.03 3.04
CA ARG A 27 -3.31 -4.62 3.20
C ARG A 27 -2.41 -3.62 3.93
N GLN A 28 -1.86 -4.02 5.07
CA GLN A 28 -0.89 -3.24 5.82
C GLN A 28 0.52 -3.71 5.52
N TYR A 29 1.36 -2.78 5.14
CA TYR A 29 2.77 -2.99 4.86
C TYR A 29 3.63 -2.26 5.89
N LYS A 30 4.75 -2.88 6.28
CA LYS A 30 5.77 -2.34 7.17
C LYS A 30 7.08 -2.27 6.41
N HIS A 31 7.81 -1.18 6.58
CA HIS A 31 9.18 -1.10 6.15
C HIS A 31 10.13 -1.45 7.31
N HIS A 32 11.24 -2.12 7.02
CA HIS A 32 12.24 -2.43 8.05
C HIS A 32 13.00 -1.17 8.49
N SER A 33 13.28 -0.26 7.55
CA SER A 33 14.14 0.92 7.80
C SER A 33 13.37 2.23 8.00
N LYS A 34 12.08 2.30 7.66
CA LYS A 34 11.26 3.52 7.77
C LYS A 34 10.24 3.32 8.89
N PRO A 35 10.23 4.18 9.92
CA PRO A 35 9.21 4.12 10.96
C PRO A 35 7.86 4.56 10.37
N GLY A 36 6.92 3.61 10.29
CA GLY A 36 5.61 3.85 9.69
C GLY A 36 4.99 2.57 9.15
N ARG A 37 3.67 2.59 8.92
CA ARG A 37 2.93 1.48 8.33
C ARG A 37 2.06 2.02 7.21
N VAL A 38 2.24 1.48 6.00
CA VAL A 38 1.45 1.88 4.83
C VAL A 38 0.24 0.96 4.75
N THR A 39 -0.96 1.52 4.81
CA THR A 39 -2.20 0.74 4.62
C THR A 39 -2.71 1.00 3.22
N ILE A 40 -2.75 -0.03 2.39
CA ILE A 40 -3.32 0.04 1.05
C ILE A 40 -4.76 -0.51 1.11
N PRO A 41 -5.80 0.33 0.94
CA PRO A 41 -7.17 -0.11 0.79
C PRO A 41 -7.45 -0.63 -0.62
N GLY A 42 -8.25 -1.69 -0.69
CA GLY A 42 -8.92 -2.09 -1.91
C GLY A 42 -8.32 -3.30 -2.64
N LYS A 43 -9.06 -3.74 -3.66
CA LYS A 43 -8.66 -4.84 -4.53
C LYS A 43 -7.54 -4.36 -5.49
N PRO A 44 -6.56 -5.19 -5.84
CA PRO A 44 -5.43 -4.83 -6.72
C PRO A 44 -5.84 -4.36 -8.13
N SER A 45 -7.11 -4.57 -8.49
CA SER A 45 -7.70 -4.18 -9.77
C SER A 45 -8.43 -2.84 -9.75
N ARG A 46 -8.55 -2.19 -8.58
CA ARG A 46 -9.21 -0.89 -8.43
C ARG A 46 -8.18 0.23 -8.63
N ASP A 47 -8.59 1.34 -9.23
CA ASP A 47 -7.76 2.55 -9.28
C ASP A 47 -7.56 3.08 -7.86
N LEU A 48 -6.30 3.32 -7.49
CA LEU A 48 -5.94 3.85 -6.18
C LEU A 48 -6.10 5.37 -6.28
N PRO A 49 -7.01 6.01 -5.52
CA PRO A 49 -7.05 7.47 -5.50
C PRO A 49 -5.71 7.98 -4.95
N PRO A 50 -5.09 8.99 -5.59
CA PRO A 50 -3.84 9.57 -5.12
C PRO A 50 -4.11 10.28 -3.79
N GLY A 51 -3.53 9.78 -2.70
CA GLY A 51 -3.54 10.48 -1.41
C GLY A 51 -4.16 9.73 -0.24
N LEU A 52 -3.92 8.43 -0.06
CA LEU A 52 -4.11 7.84 1.28
C LEU A 52 -2.83 8.00 2.11
N GLU A 53 -2.54 9.25 2.43
CA GLU A 53 -1.63 9.62 3.49
C GLU A 53 -2.51 10.13 4.64
N SER A 54 -2.55 9.37 5.73
CA SER A 54 -3.10 9.76 7.04
C SER A 54 -4.64 9.80 7.16
N SER A 55 -5.21 8.76 7.76
CA SER A 55 -6.35 8.97 8.67
C SER A 55 -5.90 8.52 10.05
N SER A 56 -5.59 9.50 10.89
CA SER A 56 -5.56 9.37 12.35
C SER A 56 -6.97 9.21 12.90
#